data_AF-A0AAC8YE12-F1
#
_entry.id   AF-A0AAC8YE12-F1
#
_cell.length_a   1.000
_cell.length_b   1.000
_cell.length_c   1.000
_cell.angle_alpha   90.00
_cell.angle_beta   90.00
_cell.angle_gamma   90.00
#
_symmetry.space_group_name_H-M   'P 1'
#
loop_
_entity.id
_entity.type
_entity.pdbx_description
1 polymer ?
#
loop_
_entity_poly.entity_id
_entity_poly.type
_entity_poly.pdbx_seq_one_letter_code
_entity_poly.pdbx_strand_id
1 'polypeptide(L)'
;MAEDSGIDVPATRLIRVGGRPVLLLDRFDREYRPDGTVIRIPYMSAMTRLVSHDGTESSFAEIAETADTSSDRQQLFTRAVPLFDLDPESAASAVRKVLVVTARWREYARRSGIAEAEITAMEPAFDHEAAAQAKSWLSSTG
;
A
#
# COMPACT_ATOMS: atom_id res chain seq x y z
N MET A 1 10.63 9.33 13.11
CA MET A 1 11.00 8.11 12.37
C MET A 1 9.92 7.70 11.37
N ALA A 2 8.72 7.27 11.78
CA ALA A 2 7.68 6.89 10.80
C ALA A 2 7.16 8.11 9.98
N GLU A 3 6.85 9.22 10.66
CA GLU A 3 6.45 10.49 10.02
C GLU A 3 7.53 11.01 9.05
N ASP A 4 8.80 10.99 9.47
CA ASP A 4 9.94 11.40 8.64
C ASP A 4 10.12 10.55 7.37
N SER A 5 9.58 9.33 7.36
CA SER A 5 9.57 8.43 6.21
C SER A 5 8.35 8.63 5.30
N GLY A 6 7.57 9.68 5.52
CA GLY A 6 6.35 9.96 4.74
C GLY A 6 5.19 9.00 5.03
N ILE A 7 5.26 8.27 6.15
CA ILE A 7 4.15 7.41 6.59
C ILE A 7 3.16 8.28 7.36
N ASP A 8 1.90 8.26 6.93
CA ASP A 8 0.81 8.88 7.66
C ASP A 8 0.64 8.20 9.02
N VAL A 9 0.81 8.99 10.09
CA VAL A 9 0.78 8.54 11.50
C VAL A 9 0.00 9.54 12.36
N PRO A 10 -0.73 9.06 13.38
CA PRO A 10 -1.41 9.97 14.30
C PRO A 10 -0.41 10.78 15.12
N ALA A 11 -0.80 12.00 15.51
CA ALA A 11 -0.01 12.82 16.41
C ALA A 11 0.21 12.09 17.75
N THR A 12 1.43 12.13 18.27
CA THR A 12 1.80 11.47 19.52
C THR A 12 2.58 12.38 20.46
N ARG A 13 2.45 12.13 21.76
CA ARG A 13 3.15 12.85 22.83
C ARG A 13 3.49 11.91 23.98
N LEU A 14 4.73 11.94 24.45
CA LEU A 14 5.11 11.28 25.71
C LEU A 14 4.83 12.22 26.89
N ILE A 15 3.95 11.82 27.81
CA ILE A 15 3.64 12.57 29.03
C ILE A 15 4.11 11.80 30.28
N ARG A 16 4.26 12.50 31.41
CA ARG A 16 4.51 11.85 32.71
C ARG A 16 3.26 11.92 33.59
N VAL A 17 2.83 10.77 34.10
CA VAL A 17 1.71 10.65 35.05
C VAL A 17 2.22 9.91 36.28
N GLY A 18 2.24 10.56 37.44
CA GLY A 18 2.81 9.97 38.66
C GLY A 18 4.27 9.53 38.51
N GLY A 19 5.07 10.29 37.75
CA GLY A 19 6.46 9.98 37.44
C GLY A 19 6.67 8.94 36.32
N ARG A 20 5.62 8.21 35.91
CA ARG A 20 5.70 7.17 34.87
C ARG A 20 5.50 7.76 33.47
N PRO A 21 6.33 7.39 32.48
CA PRO A 21 6.12 7.79 31.09
C PRO A 21 4.89 7.08 30.50
N VAL A 22 4.02 7.83 29.83
CA VAL A 22 2.81 7.34 29.15
C VAL A 22 2.78 7.92 27.75
N LEU A 23 2.65 7.06 26.74
CA LEU A 23 2.47 7.49 25.35
C LEU A 23 1.00 7.86 25.13
N LEU A 24 0.75 9.11 24.75
CA LEU A 24 -0.55 9.59 24.31
C LEU A 24 -0.54 9.71 22.80
N LEU A 25 -1.59 9.23 22.15
CA LEU A 25 -1.78 9.32 20.70
C LEU A 25 -3.20 9.79 20.39
N ASP A 26 -3.32 10.62 19.36
CA ASP A 26 -4.61 11.02 18.84
C ASP A 26 -5.27 9.82 18.16
N ARG A 27 -6.55 9.61 18.43
CA ARG A 27 -7.29 8.50 17.84
C ARG A 27 -7.47 8.73 16.35
N PHE A 28 -6.83 7.90 15.53
CA PHE A 28 -6.99 7.93 14.07
C PHE A 28 -8.43 7.64 13.60
N ASP A 29 -9.25 6.98 14.43
CA ASP A 29 -10.63 6.61 14.11
C ASP A 29 -11.65 7.67 14.55
N ARG A 30 -11.20 8.91 14.81
CA ARG A 30 -12.05 10.02 15.28
C ARG A 30 -11.73 11.32 14.55
N GLU A 31 -12.77 11.97 14.05
CA GLU A 31 -12.71 13.34 13.52
C GLU A 31 -13.43 14.27 14.50
N TYR A 32 -12.70 15.24 15.05
CA TYR A 32 -13.23 16.25 15.97
C TYR A 32 -13.55 17.51 15.17
N ARG A 33 -14.82 17.90 15.13
CA ARG A 33 -15.27 19.06 14.36
C ARG A 33 -15.34 20.33 15.20
N PRO A 34 -15.23 21.53 14.58
CA PRO A 34 -15.27 22.80 15.30
C PRO A 34 -16.57 23.06 16.08
N ASP A 35 -17.67 22.41 15.68
CA ASP A 35 -18.97 22.48 16.36
C ASP A 35 -19.05 21.57 17.61
N GLY A 36 -17.95 20.90 17.97
CA GLY A 36 -17.86 19.99 19.11
C GLY A 36 -18.38 18.58 18.82
N THR A 37 -18.85 18.31 17.60
CA THR A 37 -19.25 16.95 17.22
C THR A 37 -18.03 16.07 16.97
N VAL A 38 -18.17 14.78 17.28
CA VAL A 38 -17.13 13.79 17.06
C VAL A 38 -17.67 12.71 16.13
N ILE A 39 -17.06 12.58 14.97
CA ILE A 39 -17.37 11.51 14.02
C ILE A 39 -16.45 10.33 14.27
N ARG A 40 -17.03 9.13 14.28
CA ARG A 40 -16.27 7.89 14.26
C ARG A 40 -15.99 7.50 12.81
N ILE A 41 -14.72 7.34 12.48
CA ILE A 41 -14.29 6.80 11.20
C ILE A 41 -14.27 5.27 11.35
N PRO A 42 -15.04 4.51 10.56
CA PRO A 42 -14.97 3.05 10.58
C PRO A 42 -13.56 2.59 10.20
N TYR A 43 -13.03 1.62 10.94
CA TYR A 43 -11.75 0.98 10.62
C TYR A 43 -11.84 -0.52 10.87
N MET A 44 -11.01 -1.29 10.17
CA MET A 44 -10.87 -2.73 10.33
C MET A 44 -9.39 -3.09 10.30
N SER A 45 -8.96 -4.00 11.18
CA SER A 45 -7.57 -4.47 11.17
C SER A 45 -7.29 -5.35 9.95
N ALA A 46 -6.04 -5.41 9.52
CA ALA A 46 -5.59 -6.33 8.47
C ALA A 46 -5.95 -7.79 8.82
N MET A 47 -5.77 -8.20 10.09
CA MET A 47 -6.08 -9.57 10.52
C MET A 47 -7.56 -9.90 10.37
N THR A 48 -8.45 -9.00 10.78
CA THR A 48 -9.89 -9.19 10.60
C THR A 48 -10.24 -9.27 9.11
N ARG A 49 -9.63 -8.41 8.28
CA ARG A 49 -9.90 -8.34 6.85
C ARG A 49 -9.41 -9.58 6.09
N LEU A 50 -8.28 -10.15 6.53
CA LEU A 50 -7.72 -11.39 6.00
C LEU A 50 -8.29 -12.66 6.65
N VAL A 51 -9.18 -12.52 7.64
CA VAL A 51 -9.68 -13.64 8.47
C VAL A 51 -8.49 -14.46 9.04
N SER A 52 -7.44 -13.77 9.45
CA SER A 52 -6.22 -14.36 10.00
C SER A 52 -6.26 -14.44 11.53
N HIS A 53 -5.33 -15.22 12.09
CA HIS A 53 -5.18 -15.41 13.53
C HIS A 53 -3.82 -14.90 13.98
N ASP A 54 -3.71 -14.48 15.24
CA ASP A 54 -2.43 -14.07 15.82
C ASP A 54 -1.35 -15.16 15.62
N GLY A 55 -0.16 -14.74 15.18
CA GLY A 55 0.95 -15.63 14.86
C GLY A 55 0.88 -16.30 13.47
N THR A 56 -0.18 -16.04 12.70
CA THR A 56 -0.24 -16.45 11.29
C THR A 56 0.63 -15.52 10.44
N GLU A 57 1.47 -16.08 9.58
CA GLU A 57 2.19 -15.28 8.59
C GLU A 57 1.23 -14.75 7.52
N SER A 58 1.38 -13.48 7.19
CA SER A 58 0.66 -12.83 6.08
C SER A 58 1.56 -11.75 5.49
N SER A 59 1.33 -11.41 4.23
CA SER A 59 2.14 -10.47 3.47
C SER A 59 1.44 -9.12 3.27
N PHE A 60 2.21 -8.07 3.02
CA PHE A 60 1.66 -6.76 2.64
C PHE A 60 0.90 -6.82 1.30
N ALA A 61 1.27 -7.73 0.40
CA ALA A 61 0.57 -7.94 -0.86
C ALA A 61 -0.87 -8.42 -0.63
N GLU A 62 -1.07 -9.41 0.25
CA GLU A 62 -2.41 -9.89 0.62
C GLU A 62 -3.25 -8.78 1.24
N ILE A 63 -2.67 -7.96 2.13
CA ILE A 63 -3.40 -6.81 2.69
C ILE A 63 -3.79 -5.82 1.59
N ALA A 64 -2.88 -5.53 0.65
CA ALA A 64 -3.12 -4.60 -0.44
C ALA A 64 -4.21 -5.08 -1.42
N GLU A 65 -4.32 -6.39 -1.65
CA GLU A 65 -5.42 -6.97 -2.43
C GLU A 65 -6.78 -6.70 -1.79
N THR A 66 -6.83 -6.64 -0.46
CA THR A 66 -8.08 -6.32 0.23
C THR A 66 -8.41 -4.85 0.24
N ALA A 67 -7.48 -3.92 -0.03
CA ALA A 67 -7.70 -2.50 0.18
C ALA A 67 -8.81 -1.89 -0.71
N ASP A 68 -9.64 -1.03 -0.12
CA ASP A 68 -10.82 -0.44 -0.77
C ASP A 68 -10.45 0.62 -1.82
N THR A 69 -9.33 1.32 -1.61
CA THR A 69 -8.94 2.46 -2.44
C THR A 69 -7.50 2.35 -2.94
N SER A 70 -7.23 3.03 -4.06
CA SER A 70 -5.85 3.17 -4.58
C SER A 70 -4.94 3.92 -3.61
N SER A 71 -5.48 4.84 -2.81
CA SER A 71 -4.74 5.56 -1.76
C SER A 71 -4.28 4.60 -0.66
N ASP A 72 -5.15 3.70 -0.21
CA ASP A 72 -4.80 2.72 0.82
C ASP A 72 -3.71 1.77 0.34
N ARG A 73 -3.81 1.30 -0.91
CA ARG A 73 -2.75 0.48 -1.54
C ARG A 73 -1.42 1.22 -1.63
N GLN A 74 -1.46 2.50 -2.00
CA GLN A 74 -0.26 3.33 -2.04
C GLN A 74 0.37 3.49 -0.64
N GLN A 75 -0.43 3.75 0.39
CA GLN A 75 0.11 3.80 1.76
C GLN A 75 0.70 2.46 2.21
N LEU A 76 0.06 1.34 1.89
CA LEU A 76 0.59 0.00 2.18
C LEU A 76 1.91 -0.24 1.46
N PHE A 77 2.02 0.17 0.19
CA PHE A 77 3.26 0.10 -0.56
C PHE A 77 4.37 0.93 0.10
N THR A 78 4.12 2.19 0.44
CA THR A 78 5.08 3.05 1.14
C THR A 78 5.54 2.45 2.47
N ARG A 79 4.63 1.81 3.22
CA ARG A 79 4.97 1.11 4.47
C ARG A 79 5.81 -0.16 4.25
N ALA A 80 5.66 -0.82 3.09
CA ALA A 80 6.42 -2.01 2.75
C ALA A 80 7.85 -1.70 2.29
N VAL A 81 8.08 -0.53 1.67
CA VAL A 81 9.39 -0.14 1.10
C VAL A 81 10.57 -0.33 2.07
N PRO A 82 10.52 0.15 3.33
CA PRO A 82 11.62 -0.03 4.28
C PRO A 82 11.88 -1.48 4.67
N LEU A 83 10.90 -2.39 4.52
CA LEU A 83 11.07 -3.82 4.84
C LEU A 83 11.97 -4.54 3.84
N PHE A 84 12.22 -3.93 2.69
CA PHE A 84 13.11 -4.44 1.64
C PHE A 84 14.43 -3.68 1.59
N ASP A 85 14.76 -2.88 2.63
CA ASP A 85 15.94 -2.01 2.67
C ASP A 85 16.03 -1.04 1.47
N LEU A 86 14.88 -0.61 0.96
CA LEU A 86 14.78 0.35 -0.14
C LEU A 86 14.41 1.73 0.39
N ASP A 87 14.92 2.76 -0.28
CA ASP A 87 14.39 4.12 -0.22
C ASP A 87 13.25 4.32 -1.26
N PRO A 88 12.44 5.39 -1.14
CA PRO A 88 11.34 5.64 -2.06
C PRO A 88 11.75 5.76 -3.55
N GLU A 89 12.92 6.32 -3.85
CA GLU A 89 13.41 6.49 -5.22
C GLU A 89 13.80 5.14 -5.83
N SER A 90 14.52 4.31 -5.06
CA SER A 90 14.89 2.95 -5.44
C SER A 90 13.66 2.06 -5.65
N ALA A 91 12.66 2.16 -4.78
CA ALA A 91 11.39 1.46 -4.92
C ALA A 91 10.63 1.89 -6.19
N ALA A 92 10.53 3.19 -6.44
CA ALA A 92 9.93 3.72 -7.67
C ALA A 92 10.68 3.25 -8.93
N SER A 93 12.02 3.19 -8.87
CA SER A 93 12.86 2.64 -9.94
C SER A 93 12.57 1.17 -10.22
N ALA A 94 12.40 0.35 -9.18
CA ALA A 94 12.02 -1.06 -9.32
C ALA A 94 10.65 -1.21 -10.01
N VAL A 95 9.64 -0.47 -9.57
CA VAL A 95 8.30 -0.48 -10.19
C VAL A 95 8.35 -0.04 -11.66
N ARG A 96 9.10 1.03 -11.96
CA ARG A 96 9.31 1.49 -13.35
C ARG A 96 9.89 0.38 -14.24
N LYS A 97 10.92 -0.33 -13.76
CA LYS A 97 11.54 -1.43 -14.52
C LYS A 97 10.52 -2.54 -14.81
N VAL A 98 9.74 -2.94 -13.82
CA VAL A 98 8.68 -3.96 -13.99
C VAL A 98 7.68 -3.51 -15.05
N LEU A 99 7.16 -2.28 -14.95
CA LEU A 99 6.21 -1.73 -15.94
C LEU A 99 6.77 -1.67 -17.36
N VAL A 100 8.05 -1.30 -17.52
CA VAL A 100 8.71 -1.25 -18.83
C VAL A 100 8.85 -2.65 -19.44
N VAL A 101 9.29 -3.63 -18.63
CA VAL A 101 9.47 -5.01 -19.09
C VAL A 101 8.13 -5.63 -19.47
N THR A 102 7.09 -5.41 -18.66
CA THR A 102 5.77 -5.98 -18.92
C THR A 102 5.01 -5.23 -20.00
N ALA A 103 5.28 -3.96 -20.30
CA ALA A 103 4.54 -3.20 -21.33
C ALA A 103 4.53 -3.84 -22.72
N ARG A 104 5.57 -4.61 -23.08
CA ARG A 104 5.71 -5.28 -24.39
C ARG A 104 5.45 -6.78 -24.35
N TRP A 105 4.82 -7.29 -23.29
CA TRP A 105 4.66 -8.73 -23.07
C TRP A 105 4.01 -9.47 -24.26
N ARG A 106 3.02 -8.86 -24.94
CA ARG A 106 2.36 -9.45 -26.13
C ARG A 106 3.33 -9.64 -27.31
N GLU A 107 4.20 -8.67 -27.56
CA GLU A 107 5.20 -8.78 -28.63
C GLU A 107 6.20 -9.91 -28.33
N TYR A 108 6.63 -10.02 -27.07
CA TYR A 108 7.51 -11.11 -26.64
C TYR A 108 6.83 -12.48 -26.72
N ALA A 109 5.56 -12.58 -26.33
CA ALA A 109 4.78 -13.82 -26.44
C ALA A 109 4.67 -14.29 -27.90
N ARG A 110 4.34 -13.38 -28.82
CA ARG A 110 4.29 -13.66 -30.28
C ARG A 110 5.62 -14.16 -30.82
N ARG A 111 6.71 -13.47 -30.49
CA ARG A 111 8.07 -13.85 -30.92
C ARG A 111 8.50 -15.22 -30.37
N SER A 112 7.93 -15.62 -29.23
CA SER A 112 8.18 -16.91 -28.61
C SER A 112 7.29 -18.03 -29.17
N GLY A 113 6.40 -17.73 -30.12
CA GLY A 113 5.53 -18.72 -30.79
C GLY A 113 4.24 -19.05 -30.04
N ILE A 114 3.86 -18.28 -29.02
CA ILE A 114 2.60 -18.47 -28.27
C ILE A 114 1.42 -18.07 -29.17
N ALA A 115 0.34 -18.86 -29.17
CA ALA A 115 -0.83 -18.60 -30.00
C ALA A 115 -1.63 -17.38 -29.54
N GLU A 116 -2.27 -16.63 -30.46
CA GLU A 116 -3.04 -15.41 -30.11
C GLU A 116 -4.18 -15.68 -29.12
N ALA A 117 -4.78 -16.87 -29.15
CA ALA A 117 -5.81 -17.25 -28.20
C ALA A 117 -5.26 -17.34 -26.76
N GLU A 118 -4.06 -17.91 -26.59
CA GLU A 118 -3.37 -17.99 -25.29
C GLU A 118 -2.90 -16.60 -24.84
N ILE A 119 -2.40 -15.77 -25.76
CA ILE A 119 -2.05 -14.37 -25.48
C ILE A 119 -3.28 -13.63 -24.96
N THR A 120 -4.43 -13.76 -25.62
CA THR A 120 -5.66 -13.10 -25.18
C THR A 120 -6.08 -13.60 -23.79
N ALA A 121 -5.96 -14.90 -23.52
CA ALA A 121 -6.28 -15.47 -22.21
C ALA A 121 -5.37 -14.96 -21.08
N MET A 122 -4.12 -14.60 -21.38
CA MET A 122 -3.16 -14.06 -20.42
C MET A 122 -3.35 -12.57 -20.10
N GLU A 123 -4.20 -11.85 -20.85
CA GLU A 123 -4.39 -10.40 -20.70
C GLU A 123 -4.63 -9.92 -19.26
N PRO A 124 -5.53 -10.54 -18.47
CA PRO A 124 -5.78 -10.09 -17.10
C PRO A 124 -4.58 -10.20 -16.16
N ALA A 125 -3.57 -11.02 -16.49
CA ALA A 125 -2.36 -11.17 -15.68
C ALA A 125 -1.38 -10.00 -15.84
N PHE A 126 -1.51 -9.20 -16.91
CA PHE A 126 -0.63 -8.07 -17.21
C PHE A 126 -1.38 -6.73 -17.24
N ASP A 127 -2.62 -6.74 -17.74
CA ASP A 127 -3.47 -5.56 -17.91
C ASP A 127 -4.60 -5.57 -16.86
N HIS A 128 -4.24 -5.17 -15.64
CA HIS A 128 -5.14 -5.14 -14.50
C HIS A 128 -5.05 -3.80 -13.74
N GLU A 129 -5.98 -3.62 -12.80
CA GLU A 129 -6.15 -2.37 -12.05
C GLU A 129 -4.87 -1.94 -11.31
N ALA A 130 -4.19 -2.88 -10.64
CA ALA A 130 -2.95 -2.58 -9.94
C ALA A 130 -1.81 -2.08 -10.88
N ALA A 131 -1.73 -2.57 -12.13
CA ALA A 131 -0.77 -2.06 -13.10
C ALA A 131 -1.10 -0.63 -13.55
N ALA A 132 -2.40 -0.29 -13.66
CA ALA A 132 -2.85 1.07 -13.95
C ALA A 132 -2.55 2.03 -12.79
N GLN A 133 -2.76 1.59 -11.55
CA GLN A 133 -2.47 2.39 -10.36
C GLN A 133 -0.98 2.62 -10.16
N ALA A 134 -0.14 1.62 -10.42
CA ALA A 134 1.31 1.76 -10.37
C ALA A 134 1.81 2.87 -11.34
N LYS A 135 1.22 2.94 -12.56
CA LYS A 135 1.52 4.02 -13.51
C LYS A 135 1.08 5.39 -12.99
N SER A 136 -0.11 5.46 -12.39
CA SER A 136 -0.64 6.69 -11.78
C SER A 136 0.25 7.20 -10.64
N TRP A 137 0.64 6.29 -9.73
CA TRP A 137 1.52 6.60 -8.60
C TRP A 137 2.89 7.14 -9.03
N LEU A 138 3.51 6.52 -10.03
CA LEU A 138 4.79 7.00 -10.55
C LEU A 138 4.70 8.39 -11.19
N SER A 139 3.52 8.76 -11.69
CA SER A 139 3.29 10.07 -12.33
C SER A 139 3.01 11.17 -11.29
N SER A 140 2.53 10.81 -10.09
CA SER A 140 2.27 11.74 -8.99
C SER A 140 3.46 11.90 -8.03
N THR A 141 4.46 11.03 -8.13
CA THR A 141 5.69 11.06 -7.30
C THR A 141 6.87 11.72 -8.04
N GLY A 142 6.59 12.51 -9.09
CA GLY A 142 7.56 13.20 -9.93
C GLY A 142 7.62 14.70 -9.72
#